data_AF-A0A5C7EWP4-F1
#
_entry.id   AF-A0A5C7EWP4-F1
#
_cell.length_a   1.000
_cell.length_b   1.000
_cell.length_c   1.000
_cell.angle_alpha   90.00
_cell.angle_beta   90.00
_cell.angle_gamma   90.00
#
_symmetry.space_group_name_H-M   'P 1'
#
loop_
_entity.id
_entity.type
_entity.pdbx_description
1 polymer ?
#
loop_
_entity_poly.entity_id
_entity_poly.type
_entity_poly.pdbx_seq_one_letter_code
_entity_poly.pdbx_strand_id
1 'polypeptide(L)'
;MPASTRLDNPRLIRLRLGMSQTEFWGKIGVTQSGGSRYESGRPMPRPVRELLRLVHVEGLDLSSVNRRDIELIHYLRHSRPALYRALQKAARDKQRRSSADR
;
A
#
# COMPACT_ATOMS: atom_id res chain seq x y z
N MET A 1 -14.60 -12.33 -8.45
CA MET A 1 -14.02 -11.03 -8.85
C MET A 1 -13.57 -10.32 -7.58
N PRO A 2 -12.27 -10.06 -7.32
CA PRO A 2 -11.88 -9.41 -6.08
C PRO A 2 -12.31 -7.94 -6.14
N ALA A 3 -12.84 -7.46 -5.03
CA ALA A 3 -13.47 -6.16 -4.88
C ALA A 3 -12.59 -5.02 -5.45
N SER A 4 -13.15 -4.25 -6.40
CA SER A 4 -12.72 -2.87 -6.60
C SER A 4 -13.03 -2.13 -5.30
N THR A 5 -12.10 -2.17 -4.35
CA THR A 5 -12.09 -1.27 -3.21
C THR A 5 -12.16 0.12 -3.81
N ARG A 6 -13.28 0.83 -3.62
CA ARG A 6 -13.43 2.21 -4.06
C ARG A 6 -12.23 2.94 -3.48
N LEU A 7 -11.29 3.33 -4.33
CA LEU A 7 -10.22 4.21 -3.90
C LEU A 7 -10.94 5.51 -3.55
N ASP A 8 -11.09 5.72 -2.24
CA ASP A 8 -11.61 6.97 -1.70
C ASP A 8 -10.87 8.11 -2.39
N ASN A 9 -11.57 9.21 -2.62
CA ASN A 9 -11.00 10.41 -3.24
C ASN A 9 -9.59 10.65 -2.65
N PRO A 10 -8.53 10.72 -3.48
CA PRO A 10 -7.15 10.79 -3.00
C PRO A 10 -6.92 11.96 -2.03
N ARG A 11 -7.73 13.02 -2.16
CA ARG A 11 -7.75 14.15 -1.22
C ARG A 11 -8.15 13.72 0.19
N LEU A 12 -9.17 12.88 0.36
CA LEU A 12 -9.63 12.41 1.66
C LEU A 12 -8.58 11.53 2.33
N ILE A 13 -7.96 10.64 1.57
CA ILE A 13 -6.87 9.78 2.05
C ILE A 13 -5.71 10.65 2.53
N ARG A 14 -5.28 11.62 1.72
CA ARG A 14 -4.21 12.55 2.07
C ARG A 14 -4.52 13.37 3.33
N LEU A 15 -5.73 13.90 3.45
CA LEU A 15 -6.16 14.67 4.62
C LEU A 15 -6.16 13.81 5.88
N ARG A 16 -6.64 12.56 5.79
CA ARG A 16 -6.61 11.61 6.91
C ARG A 16 -5.19 11.28 7.36
N LEU A 17 -4.25 11.22 6.42
CA LEU A 17 -2.83 10.99 6.71
C LEU A 17 -2.08 12.26 7.15
N GLY A 18 -2.71 13.43 7.14
CA GLY A 18 -2.09 14.70 7.53
C GLY A 18 -0.95 15.16 6.61
N MET A 19 -0.92 14.69 5.36
CA MET A 19 0.18 14.96 4.43
C MET A 19 -0.10 16.16 3.50
N SER A 20 0.97 16.89 3.15
CA SER A 20 0.92 17.85 2.04
C SER A 20 0.76 17.13 0.69
N GLN A 21 0.33 17.86 -0.35
CA GLN A 21 0.24 17.28 -1.70
C GLN A 21 1.61 16.80 -2.19
N THR A 22 2.67 17.56 -1.94
CA THR A 22 4.04 17.19 -2.37
C THR A 22 4.49 15.88 -1.74
N GLU A 23 4.30 15.70 -0.43
CA GLU A 23 4.67 14.47 0.27
C GLU A 23 3.83 13.28 -0.19
N PHE A 24 2.51 13.46 -0.24
CA PHE A 24 1.58 12.40 -0.60
C PHE A 24 1.82 11.89 -2.02
N TRP A 25 1.89 12.78 -3.00
CA TRP A 25 2.09 12.40 -4.40
C TRP A 25 3.53 12.00 -4.69
N GLY A 26 4.50 12.63 -4.02
CA GLY A 26 5.92 12.32 -4.13
C GLY A 26 6.24 10.87 -3.77
N LYS A 27 5.59 10.31 -2.74
CA LYS A 27 5.77 8.89 -2.34
C LYS A 27 5.40 7.87 -3.43
N ILE A 28 4.61 8.26 -4.43
CA ILE A 28 4.24 7.42 -5.56
C ILE A 28 4.79 7.96 -6.91
N GLY A 29 5.79 8.83 -6.86
CA GLY A 29 6.47 9.37 -8.05
C GLY A 29 5.63 10.34 -8.87
N VAL A 30 4.60 10.95 -8.28
CA VAL A 30 3.75 11.94 -8.95
C VAL A 30 4.11 13.35 -8.49
N THR A 31 4.23 14.27 -9.44
CA THR A 31 4.48 15.70 -9.14
C THR A 31 3.29 16.33 -8.41
N GLN A 32 3.53 17.35 -7.59
CA GLN A 32 2.46 18.06 -6.88
C GLN A 32 1.38 18.60 -7.83
N SER A 33 1.76 19.21 -8.96
CA SER A 33 0.82 19.73 -9.95
C SER A 33 0.06 18.63 -10.70
N GLY A 34 0.65 17.44 -10.85
CA GLY A 34 -0.03 16.24 -11.36
C GLY A 34 -1.06 15.71 -10.36
N GLY A 35 -0.66 15.60 -9.09
CA GLY A 35 -1.49 15.15 -7.99
C GLY A 35 -2.70 16.05 -7.74
N SER A 36 -2.50 17.36 -7.73
CA SER A 36 -3.56 18.35 -7.58
C SER A 36 -4.69 18.18 -8.61
N ARG A 37 -4.34 17.85 -9.85
CA ARG A 37 -5.32 17.55 -10.91
C ARG A 37 -6.14 16.29 -10.61
N TYR A 38 -5.54 15.28 -10.02
CA TYR A 38 -6.27 14.07 -9.63
C TYR A 38 -7.20 14.34 -8.44
N GLU A 39 -6.79 15.18 -7.49
CA GLU A 39 -7.65 15.59 -6.37
C GLU A 39 -8.83 16.46 -6.81
N SER A 40 -8.71 17.21 -7.91
CA SER A 40 -9.78 18.03 -8.47
C SER A 40 -10.74 17.27 -9.40
N GLY A 41 -10.55 15.95 -9.56
CA GLY A 41 -11.48 15.09 -10.29
C GLY A 41 -11.00 14.62 -11.66
N ARG A 42 -9.76 14.94 -12.08
CA ARG A 42 -9.20 14.35 -13.29
C ARG A 42 -9.09 12.83 -13.13
N PRO A 43 -9.48 12.03 -14.13
CA PRO A 43 -9.30 10.59 -14.07
C PRO A 43 -7.81 10.24 -13.91
N MET A 44 -7.53 9.47 -12.86
CA MET A 44 -6.18 9.01 -12.55
C MET A 44 -5.84 7.78 -13.40
N PRO A 45 -4.63 7.69 -14.01
CA PRO A 45 -4.19 6.49 -14.71
C PRO A 45 -4.18 5.25 -13.80
N ARG A 46 -4.44 4.07 -14.35
CA ARG A 46 -4.46 2.81 -13.59
C ARG A 46 -3.17 2.56 -12.79
N PRO A 47 -1.95 2.75 -13.33
CA PRO A 47 -0.73 2.54 -12.56
C PRO A 47 -0.64 3.42 -11.31
N VAL A 48 -1.04 4.69 -11.43
CA VAL A 48 -1.01 5.65 -10.31
C VAL A 48 -2.03 5.24 -9.24
N ARG A 49 -3.21 4.76 -9.63
CA ARG A 49 -4.22 4.24 -8.69
C ARG A 49 -3.73 3.04 -7.89
N GLU A 50 -3.07 2.09 -8.55
CA GLU A 50 -2.51 0.91 -7.86
C GLU A 50 -1.40 1.31 -6.89
N LEU A 51 -0.47 2.19 -7.30
CA LEU A 51 0.57 2.68 -6.39
C LEU A 51 -0.01 3.45 -5.20
N LEU A 52 -1.04 4.27 -5.42
CA LEU A 52 -1.72 4.97 -4.34
C LEU A 52 -2.31 3.99 -3.33
N ARG A 53 -2.97 2.92 -3.80
CA ARG A 53 -3.48 1.86 -2.94
C ARG A 53 -2.35 1.21 -2.13
N LEU A 54 -1.30 0.75 -2.81
CA LEU A 54 -0.20 0.03 -2.17
C LEU A 54 0.48 0.88 -1.10
N VAL A 55 0.79 2.14 -1.41
CA VAL A 55 1.56 3.01 -0.52
C VAL A 55 0.71 3.64 0.57
N HIS A 56 -0.44 4.22 0.23
CA HIS A 56 -1.22 5.04 1.17
C HIS A 56 -2.37 4.32 1.83
N VAL A 57 -2.84 3.22 1.25
CA VAL A 57 -3.93 2.40 1.84
C VAL A 57 -3.37 1.15 2.53
N GLU A 58 -2.44 0.45 1.87
CA GLU A 58 -1.80 -0.75 2.45
C GLU A 58 -0.54 -0.44 3.25
N GLY A 59 -0.06 0.82 3.20
CA GLY A 59 1.10 1.25 3.98
C GLY A 59 2.42 0.64 3.52
N LEU A 60 2.52 0.18 2.27
CA LEU A 60 3.74 -0.43 1.75
C LEU A 60 4.78 0.64 1.43
N ASP A 61 5.99 0.42 1.93
CA ASP A 61 7.17 1.12 1.47
C ASP A 61 7.70 0.45 0.20
N LEU A 62 7.60 1.14 -0.95
CA LEU A 62 8.04 0.62 -2.24
C LEU A 62 9.55 0.33 -2.26
N SER A 63 10.35 1.03 -1.46
CA SER A 63 11.81 0.80 -1.41
C SER A 63 12.18 -0.53 -0.77
N SER A 64 11.29 -1.08 0.07
CA SER A 64 11.46 -2.37 0.74
C SER A 64 11.03 -3.56 -0.12
N VAL A 65 10.32 -3.31 -1.23
CA VAL A 65 9.80 -4.37 -2.10
C VAL A 65 10.94 -4.94 -2.93
N ASN A 66 11.25 -6.22 -2.70
CA ASN A 66 12.27 -6.93 -3.47
C ASN A 66 11.70 -8.18 -4.16
N ARG A 67 12.30 -8.54 -5.28
CA ARG A 67 11.87 -9.69 -6.10
C ARG A 67 12.03 -11.03 -5.39
N ARG A 68 13.10 -11.20 -4.61
CA ARG A 68 13.44 -12.46 -3.92
C ARG A 68 12.37 -12.83 -2.88
N ASP A 69 11.89 -11.86 -2.12
CA ASP A 69 10.83 -12.04 -1.14
C ASP A 69 9.52 -12.40 -1.81
N ILE A 70 9.21 -11.77 -2.95
CA ILE A 70 8.02 -12.11 -3.74
C ILE A 70 8.09 -13.56 -4.22
N GLU A 71 9.24 -13.99 -4.75
CA GLU A 71 9.48 -15.37 -5.20
C GLU A 71 9.39 -16.37 -4.05
N LEU A 72 9.97 -16.04 -2.88
CA LEU A 72 9.87 -16.85 -1.67
C LEU A 72 8.41 -16.99 -1.21
N ILE A 73 7.66 -15.89 -1.16
CA ILE A 73 6.24 -15.89 -0.80
C ILE A 73 5.44 -16.75 -1.81
N HIS A 74 5.77 -16.68 -3.09
CA HIS A 74 5.14 -17.52 -4.11
C HIS A 74 5.43 -19.00 -3.88
N TYR A 75 6.70 -19.36 -3.68
CA TYR A 75 7.10 -20.73 -3.36
C TYR A 75 6.41 -21.25 -2.09
N LEU A 76 6.40 -20.47 -1.00
CA LEU A 76 5.75 -20.86 0.26
C LEU A 76 4.25 -21.09 0.07
N ARG A 77 3.57 -20.24 -0.71
CA ARG A 77 2.13 -20.41 -0.99
C ARG A 77 1.82 -21.70 -1.77
N HIS A 78 2.68 -22.08 -2.71
CA HIS A 78 2.44 -23.26 -3.57
C HIS A 78 2.94 -24.55 -2.92
N SER A 79 4.18 -24.56 -2.42
CA SER A 79 4.84 -25.78 -1.94
C SER A 79 4.61 -26.05 -0.46
N ARG A 80 4.40 -25.01 0.37
CA ARG A 80 4.27 -25.16 1.83
C ARG A 80 3.18 -24.24 2.43
N PRO A 81 1.90 -24.37 2.03
CA PRO A 81 0.84 -23.45 2.41
C PRO A 81 0.58 -23.39 3.93
N ALA A 82 0.77 -24.50 4.66
CA ALA A 82 0.63 -24.52 6.12
C ALA A 82 1.68 -23.63 6.81
N LEU A 83 2.94 -23.70 6.35
CA LEU A 83 4.03 -22.86 6.85
C LEU A 83 3.77 -21.38 6.54
N TYR A 84 3.32 -21.08 5.32
CA TYR A 84 2.94 -19.71 4.94
C TYR A 84 1.89 -19.13 5.90
N ARG A 85 0.81 -19.87 6.19
CA ARG A 85 -0.24 -19.44 7.13
C ARG A 85 0.29 -19.26 8.55
N ALA A 86 1.16 -20.16 9.02
CA ALA A 86 1.77 -20.06 10.34
C ALA A 86 2.65 -18.81 10.48
N LEU A 87 3.51 -18.53 9.49
CA LEU A 87 4.34 -17.31 9.45
C LEU A 87 3.47 -16.05 9.40
N GLN A 88 2.40 -16.07 8.61
CA GLN A 88 1.46 -14.94 8.54
C GLN A 88 0.75 -14.67 9.87
N LYS A 89 0.43 -15.72 10.65
CA LYS A 89 -0.12 -15.57 12.00
C LYS A 89 0.92 -14.98 12.96
N ALA A 90 2.11 -15.55 12.99
CA ALA A 90 3.20 -15.09 13.86
C ALA A 90 3.58 -13.61 13.60
N ALA A 91 3.64 -13.20 12.33
CA ALA A 91 3.92 -11.80 11.96
C ALA A 91 2.84 -10.83 12.46
N ARG A 92 1.57 -11.20 12.34
CA ARG A 92 0.44 -10.39 12.86
C ARG A 92 0.47 -10.27 14.38
N ASP A 93 0.76 -11.36 15.07
CA ASP A 93 0.85 -11.37 16.54
C ASP A 93 2.01 -10.49 17.02
N LYS A 94 3.15 -10.50 16.31
CA LYS A 94 4.28 -9.61 16.58
C LYS A 94 3.91 -8.14 16.38
N GLN A 95 3.23 -7.80 15.29
CA GLN A 95 2.78 -6.43 15.02
C GLN A 95 1.84 -5.92 16.13
N ARG A 96 0.85 -6.73 16.53
CA ARG A 96 -0.09 -6.39 17.62
C ARG A 96 0.62 -6.10 18.94
N ARG A 97 1.64 -6.89 19.29
CA ARG A 97 2.46 -6.65 20.50
C ARG A 97 3.21 -5.33 20.41
N SER A 98 3.84 -5.04 19.27
CA SER A 98 4.61 -3.80 19.07
C SER A 98 3.77 -2.50 19.04
N SER A 99 2.45 -2.63 18.84
CA SER A 99 1.50 -1.52 18.88
C SER A 99 0.79 -1.38 20.23
N ALA A 100 0.84 -2.39 21.11
CA ALA A 100 0.28 -2.32 22.46
C ALA A 100 1.28 -1.74 23.48
N ASP A 101 2.56 -1.72 23.13
CA ASP A 101 3.69 -1.21 23.93
C ASP A 101 4.06 0.24 23.57
N ARG A 102 3.25 0.90 22.73
CA ARG A 102 3.36 2.30 22.30
C ARG A 102 2.08 3.04 22.61
#